data_AF-A0A9R1JZT1-F1
#
_entry.id   AF-A0A9R1JZT1-F1
#
_cell.length_a   1.000
_cell.length_b   1.000
_cell.length_c   1.000
_cell.angle_alpha   90.00
_cell.angle_beta   90.00
_cell.angle_gamma   90.00
#
_symmetry.space_group_name_H-M   'P 1'
#
loop_
_entity.id
_entity.type
_entity.pdbx_description
1 polymer ?
#
loop_
_entity_poly.entity_id
_entity_poly.type
_entity_poly.pdbx_seq_one_letter_code
_entity_poly.pdbx_strand_id
1 'polypeptide(L)'
;MFFYSISRRRSVCKIVDDLRDHLYWTTPHGWLLMAHAHPGSRLTFLWNPFTRRRIDLPPDRERFLTRNPVRCALSHEPTDPSCVVLVVNSVDTVLWHCRPGAAEWSEHGYYQAGGLGVHHGRDDVIHAMSLVTAASGKFYASLLGATVLTLEFSPAGPAFTETPIAEQPCHPIPMYRVWSLHLLESRGELFSVSLYHPLMERCDKVAQIVVRRLDLPARAWVEVDAIGDRAFLVDAAHFGASLGAEGAGLKGNCVYYLRRGEKGLYVYDMERGTTAMHDPGPDLPDDATSVILMPAS
;
A
#
# COMPACT_ATOMS: atom_id res chain seq x y z
N MET A 1 -3.26 5.24 20.69
CA MET A 1 -2.43 4.59 19.67
C MET A 1 -1.18 4.04 20.35
N PHE A 2 -0.82 2.80 20.07
CA PHE A 2 0.39 2.16 20.59
C PHE A 2 1.38 1.98 19.45
N PHE A 3 2.67 2.12 19.72
CA PHE A 3 3.73 1.90 18.74
C PHE A 3 4.59 0.73 19.20
N TYR A 4 4.88 -0.19 18.29
CA TYR A 4 5.80 -1.29 18.50
C TYR A 4 6.95 -1.17 17.50
N SER A 5 8.18 -1.15 18.01
CA SER A 5 9.37 -1.13 17.15
C SER A 5 9.73 -2.56 16.77
N ILE A 6 9.61 -2.89 15.48
CA ILE A 6 9.96 -4.23 14.95
C ILE A 6 11.44 -4.54 15.22
N SER A 7 12.33 -3.61 14.90
CA SER A 7 13.77 -3.81 15.05
C SER A 7 14.23 -3.91 16.51
N ARG A 8 13.63 -3.12 17.42
CA ARG A 8 13.96 -3.15 18.86
C ARG A 8 13.15 -4.18 19.65
N ARG A 9 12.15 -4.80 19.03
CA ARG A 9 11.21 -5.77 19.63
C ARG A 9 10.62 -5.30 20.95
N ARG A 10 10.14 -4.05 20.98
CA ARG A 10 9.54 -3.45 22.19
C ARG A 10 8.52 -2.38 21.86
N SER A 11 7.59 -2.17 22.78
CA SER A 11 6.69 -1.02 22.75
C SER A 11 7.46 0.29 22.90
N VAL A 12 7.02 1.31 22.17
CA VAL A 12 7.56 2.67 22.24
C VAL A 12 6.45 3.53 22.81
N CYS A 13 6.59 3.87 24.10
CA CYS A 13 5.67 4.77 24.79
C CYS A 13 6.00 6.23 24.40
N LYS A 14 5.62 6.62 23.18
CA LYS A 14 5.55 8.02 22.79
C LYS A 14 4.21 8.23 22.11
N ILE A 15 3.24 8.65 22.92
CA ILE A 15 2.02 9.27 22.41
C ILE A 15 2.49 10.40 21.51
N VAL A 16 2.25 10.28 20.21
CA VAL A 16 2.37 11.42 19.31
C VAL A 16 1.05 12.16 19.47
N ASP A 17 1.02 13.17 20.33
CA ASP A 17 -0.17 14.01 20.51
C ASP A 17 -0.67 14.55 19.15
N ASP A 18 0.23 14.74 18.18
CA ASP A 18 -0.07 15.19 16.82
C ASP A 18 -1.06 14.28 16.07
N LEU A 19 -1.16 12.99 16.41
CA LEU A 19 -2.12 12.06 15.77
C LEU A 19 -3.51 12.08 16.40
N ARG A 20 -3.66 12.60 17.63
CA ARG A 20 -4.91 12.46 18.39
C ARG A 20 -6.10 13.15 17.73
N ASP A 21 -5.85 14.30 17.12
CA ASP A 21 -6.89 15.15 16.53
C ASP A 21 -7.01 14.99 15.01
N HIS A 22 -6.41 13.93 14.46
CA HIS A 22 -6.34 13.71 13.02
C HIS A 22 -6.74 12.29 12.61
N LEU A 23 -7.40 12.19 11.47
CA LEU A 23 -7.45 10.97 10.67
C LEU A 23 -6.16 10.87 9.85
N TYR A 24 -5.71 9.65 9.58
CA TYR A 24 -4.47 9.44 8.85
C TYR A 24 -4.53 8.22 7.92
N TRP A 25 -3.75 8.30 6.83
CA TRP A 25 -3.56 7.22 5.86
C TRP A 25 -2.06 7.03 5.59
N THR A 26 -1.61 5.77 5.66
CA THR A 26 -0.22 5.41 5.38
C THR A 26 0.09 5.40 3.91
N THR A 27 1.30 5.84 3.57
CA THR A 27 1.83 5.76 2.21
C THR A 27 3.07 4.85 2.18
N PRO A 28 3.34 4.14 1.07
CA PRO A 28 4.55 3.31 0.94
C PRO A 28 5.88 4.06 1.09
N HIS A 29 5.87 5.40 0.96
CA HIS A 29 7.04 6.26 1.12
C HIS A 29 7.32 6.64 2.59
N GLY A 30 6.60 6.08 3.57
CA GLY A 30 6.82 6.37 4.99
C GLY A 30 6.22 7.69 5.49
N TRP A 31 5.42 8.36 4.68
CA TRP A 31 4.65 9.55 5.07
C TRP A 31 3.20 9.19 5.40
N LEU A 32 2.57 10.00 6.24
CA LEU A 32 1.14 9.95 6.54
C LEU A 32 0.42 11.10 5.85
N LEU A 33 -0.65 10.81 5.11
CA LEU A 33 -1.65 11.82 4.79
C LEU A 33 -2.49 12.07 6.04
N MET A 34 -2.57 13.32 6.47
CA MET A 34 -3.26 13.74 7.67
C MET A 34 -4.46 14.61 7.31
N ALA A 35 -5.61 14.37 7.94
CA ALA A 35 -6.77 15.23 7.86
C ALA A 35 -7.27 15.53 9.28
N HIS A 36 -7.54 16.80 9.58
CA HIS A 36 -8.00 17.18 10.91
C HIS A 36 -9.40 16.63 11.19
N ALA A 37 -9.59 15.94 12.31
CA ALA A 37 -10.83 15.22 12.63
C ALA A 37 -12.01 16.14 12.95
N HIS A 38 -11.76 17.39 13.39
CA HIS A 38 -12.82 18.34 13.69
C HIS A 38 -13.66 18.66 12.43
N PRO A 39 -15.00 18.53 12.49
CA PRO A 39 -15.85 18.80 11.34
C PRO A 39 -15.67 20.22 10.77
N GLY A 40 -15.41 21.25 11.55
CA GLY A 40 -15.17 22.60 11.03
C GLY A 40 -13.90 22.75 10.17
N SER A 41 -12.91 21.87 10.37
CA SER A 41 -11.62 21.95 9.70
C SER A 41 -11.65 21.30 8.32
N ARG A 42 -10.78 21.80 7.44
CA ARG A 42 -10.50 21.26 6.10
C ARG A 42 -9.00 21.03 5.90
N LEU A 43 -8.23 21.14 6.98
CA LEU A 43 -6.77 21.11 6.92
C LEU A 43 -6.30 19.71 6.54
N THR A 44 -5.47 19.62 5.51
CA THR A 44 -4.75 18.41 5.14
C THR A 44 -3.26 18.69 4.97
N PHE A 45 -2.43 17.71 5.28
CA PHE A 45 -0.98 17.80 5.13
C PHE A 45 -0.36 16.41 5.08
N LEU A 46 0.86 16.31 4.53
CA LEU A 46 1.70 15.14 4.71
C LEU A 46 2.55 15.32 5.97
N TRP A 47 2.67 14.25 6.75
CA TRP A 47 3.45 14.24 7.98
C TRP A 47 4.41 13.06 8.03
N ASN A 48 5.66 13.32 8.37
CA ASN A 48 6.66 12.29 8.56
C ASN A 48 6.75 11.92 10.05
N PRO A 49 6.36 10.70 10.46
CA PRO A 49 6.34 10.31 11.87
C PRO A 49 7.73 10.23 12.52
N PHE A 50 8.79 10.12 11.74
CA PHE A 50 10.16 9.95 12.23
C PHE A 50 10.89 11.29 12.34
N THR A 51 10.69 12.20 11.39
CA THR A 51 11.34 13.53 11.37
C THR A 51 10.44 14.65 11.90
N ARG A 52 9.14 14.39 12.07
CA ARG A 52 8.08 15.37 12.39
C ARG A 52 7.93 16.49 11.37
N ARG A 53 8.54 16.33 10.18
CA ARG A 53 8.38 17.29 9.09
C ARG A 53 6.94 17.25 8.58
N ARG A 54 6.41 18.43 8.29
CA ARG A 54 5.09 18.64 7.71
C ARG A 54 5.22 19.31 6.35
N ILE A 55 4.37 18.89 5.41
CA ILE A 55 4.21 19.50 4.09
C ILE A 55 2.74 19.78 3.89
N ASP A 56 2.40 21.06 3.76
CA ASP A 56 1.00 21.46 3.59
C ASP A 56 0.44 21.00 2.23
N LEU A 57 -0.80 20.55 2.28
CA LEU A 57 -1.58 20.16 1.12
C LEU A 57 -2.81 21.08 1.01
N PRO A 58 -3.47 21.12 -0.16
CA PRO A 58 -4.71 21.87 -0.29
C PRO A 58 -5.78 21.44 0.73
N PRO A 59 -6.66 22.36 1.16
CA PRO A 59 -7.75 21.98 2.05
C PRO A 59 -8.73 21.01 1.37
N ASP A 60 -9.15 19.96 2.07
CA ASP A 60 -10.17 18.99 1.60
C ASP A 60 -11.58 19.60 1.72
N ARG A 61 -11.90 20.56 0.85
CA ARG A 61 -13.15 21.36 0.87
C ARG A 61 -14.40 20.48 0.81
N GLU A 62 -14.35 19.42 0.00
CA GLU A 62 -15.45 18.49 -0.29
C GLU A 62 -15.56 17.36 0.75
N ARG A 63 -14.56 17.26 1.63
CA ARG A 63 -14.45 16.28 2.70
C ARG A 63 -14.32 14.85 2.21
N PHE A 64 -13.74 14.65 1.03
CA PHE A 64 -13.66 13.34 0.41
C PHE A 64 -12.86 12.33 1.24
N LEU A 65 -11.89 12.80 2.05
CA LEU A 65 -11.10 11.96 2.95
C LEU A 65 -11.94 11.40 4.11
N THR A 66 -12.90 12.19 4.60
CA THR A 66 -13.74 11.79 5.76
C THR A 66 -15.03 11.09 5.35
N ARG A 67 -15.47 11.28 4.10
CA ARG A 67 -16.74 10.76 3.57
C ARG A 67 -16.60 9.43 2.84
N ASN A 68 -15.39 9.08 2.42
CA ASN A 68 -15.14 7.89 1.61
C ASN A 68 -14.06 7.02 2.26
N PRO A 69 -14.14 5.69 2.11
CA PRO A 69 -12.99 4.84 2.32
C PRO A 69 -11.97 5.14 1.22
N VAL A 70 -10.79 5.61 1.61
CA VAL A 70 -9.75 6.02 0.67
C VAL A 70 -8.40 5.38 0.96
N ARG A 71 -7.57 5.30 -0.07
CA ARG A 71 -6.16 4.94 0.00
C ARG A 71 -5.32 6.10 -0.51
N CYS A 72 -4.15 6.32 0.10
CA CYS A 72 -3.20 7.33 -0.36
C CYS A 72 -1.92 6.69 -0.89
N ALA A 73 -1.41 7.20 -2.02
CA ALA A 73 -0.11 6.86 -2.57
C ALA A 73 0.59 8.13 -3.05
N LEU A 74 1.92 8.10 -3.08
CA LEU A 74 2.77 9.20 -3.52
C LEU A 74 3.59 8.73 -4.72
N SER A 75 3.67 9.50 -5.79
CA SER A 75 4.45 9.09 -6.97
C SER A 75 5.97 9.15 -6.74
N HIS A 76 6.41 10.06 -5.87
CA HIS A 76 7.79 10.30 -5.49
C HIS A 76 7.85 10.67 -3.99
N GLU A 77 9.06 10.93 -3.50
CA GLU A 77 9.30 11.69 -2.29
C GLU A 77 8.47 12.99 -2.29
N PRO A 78 7.70 13.30 -1.22
CA PRO A 78 6.89 14.53 -1.11
C PRO A 78 7.63 15.86 -1.30
N THR A 79 8.95 15.84 -1.21
CA THR A 79 9.80 17.01 -1.40
C THR A 79 10.20 17.21 -2.84
N ASP A 80 10.00 16.22 -3.70
CA ASP A 80 10.21 16.33 -5.14
C ASP A 80 9.10 17.20 -5.75
N PRO A 81 9.43 18.21 -6.57
CA PRO A 81 8.42 19.06 -7.21
C PRO A 81 7.51 18.30 -8.19
N SER A 82 7.93 17.12 -8.64
CA SER A 82 7.18 16.21 -9.51
C SER A 82 6.28 15.25 -8.72
N CYS A 83 6.35 15.26 -7.39
CA CYS A 83 5.52 14.41 -6.55
C CYS A 83 4.04 14.73 -6.76
N VAL A 84 3.27 13.67 -7.00
CA VAL A 84 1.81 13.69 -7.03
C VAL A 84 1.33 12.93 -5.81
N VAL A 85 0.49 13.58 -5.02
CA VAL A 85 -0.29 12.94 -3.96
C VAL A 85 -1.55 12.42 -4.60
N LEU A 86 -1.73 11.10 -4.59
CA LEU A 86 -2.90 10.43 -5.11
C LEU A 86 -3.75 9.90 -3.96
N VAL A 87 -5.05 10.17 -4.03
CA VAL A 87 -6.06 9.60 -3.13
C VAL A 87 -7.09 8.87 -4.00
N VAL A 88 -7.25 7.58 -3.75
CA VAL A 88 -8.16 6.72 -4.51
C VAL A 88 -9.37 6.37 -3.64
N ASN A 89 -10.58 6.57 -4.18
CA ASN A 89 -11.80 6.06 -3.56
C ASN A 89 -11.83 4.54 -3.67
N SER A 90 -12.00 3.83 -2.55
CA SER A 90 -12.00 2.36 -2.52
C SER A 90 -13.37 1.74 -2.83
N VAL A 91 -14.39 2.55 -3.08
CA VAL A 91 -15.78 2.08 -3.38
C VAL A 91 -16.42 2.80 -4.57
N ASP A 92 -15.71 3.73 -5.20
CA ASP A 92 -16.17 4.46 -6.38
C ASP A 92 -15.02 4.66 -7.36
N THR A 93 -15.35 5.03 -8.59
CA THR A 93 -14.41 5.19 -9.68
C THR A 93 -13.89 6.62 -9.79
N VAL A 94 -13.57 7.20 -8.64
CA VAL A 94 -13.11 8.58 -8.48
C VAL A 94 -11.78 8.60 -7.75
N LEU A 95 -10.87 9.46 -8.21
CA LEU A 95 -9.62 9.77 -7.53
C LEU A 95 -9.47 11.27 -7.35
N TRP A 96 -8.73 11.65 -6.32
CA TRP A 96 -8.29 13.03 -6.09
C TRP A 96 -6.78 13.08 -6.14
N HIS A 97 -6.25 14.16 -6.69
CA HIS A 97 -4.81 14.35 -6.74
C HIS A 97 -4.42 15.81 -6.56
N CYS A 98 -3.22 16.02 -6.06
CA CYS A 98 -2.58 17.33 -6.04
C CYS A 98 -1.05 17.18 -6.08
N ARG A 99 -0.35 18.29 -6.24
CA ARG A 99 1.08 18.37 -5.93
C ARG A 99 1.27 19.04 -4.57
N PRO A 100 2.31 18.68 -3.80
CA PRO A 100 2.69 19.42 -2.60
C PRO A 100 2.77 20.94 -2.87
N GLY A 101 2.13 21.74 -2.02
CA GLY A 101 2.05 23.20 -2.20
C GLY A 101 1.02 23.71 -3.22
N ALA A 102 0.22 22.84 -3.84
CA ALA A 102 -0.90 23.26 -4.69
C ALA A 102 -1.99 23.99 -3.88
N ALA A 103 -2.80 24.79 -4.56
CA ALA A 103 -3.90 25.54 -3.94
C ALA A 103 -5.19 24.72 -3.77
N GLU A 104 -5.39 23.69 -4.61
CA GLU A 104 -6.60 22.88 -4.65
C GLU A 104 -6.33 21.41 -4.99
N TRP A 105 -7.27 20.55 -4.61
CA TRP A 105 -7.34 19.16 -5.05
C TRP A 105 -8.08 19.09 -6.38
N SER A 106 -7.60 18.23 -7.28
CA SER A 106 -8.26 17.94 -8.55
C SER A 106 -8.95 16.59 -8.47
N GLU A 107 -10.26 16.57 -8.69
CA GLU A 107 -11.06 15.34 -8.82
C GLU A 107 -11.00 14.79 -10.25
N HIS A 108 -10.97 13.47 -10.38
CA HIS A 108 -11.07 12.80 -11.66
C HIS A 108 -11.84 11.48 -11.55
N GLY A 109 -12.93 11.36 -12.31
CA GLY A 109 -13.61 10.10 -12.55
C GLY A 109 -12.92 9.32 -13.67
N TYR A 110 -12.55 8.07 -13.41
CA TYR A 110 -11.76 7.25 -14.35
C TYR A 110 -12.52 6.11 -15.02
N TYR A 111 -13.77 5.87 -14.63
CA TYR A 111 -14.64 4.87 -15.27
C TYR A 111 -15.64 5.56 -16.18
N GLN A 112 -15.47 5.36 -17.48
CA GLN A 112 -16.32 5.94 -18.53
C GLN A 112 -16.50 4.96 -19.68
N ALA A 113 -17.64 5.08 -20.37
CA ALA A 113 -17.88 4.39 -21.62
C ALA A 113 -16.83 4.85 -22.66
N GLY A 114 -15.98 3.93 -23.12
CA GLY A 114 -14.84 4.23 -24.00
C GLY A 114 -13.46 4.26 -23.32
N GLY A 115 -13.38 4.09 -21.99
CA GLY A 115 -12.13 3.97 -21.23
C GLY A 115 -12.02 2.64 -20.46
N LEU A 116 -11.55 2.66 -19.21
CA LEU A 116 -11.38 1.47 -18.35
C LEU A 116 -12.66 0.62 -18.17
N GLY A 117 -13.84 1.19 -18.41
CA GLY A 117 -15.12 0.48 -18.32
C GLY A 117 -15.57 -0.26 -19.58
N VAL A 118 -14.74 -0.32 -20.62
CA VAL A 118 -15.06 -1.03 -21.87
C VAL A 118 -14.80 -2.53 -21.75
N HIS A 119 -13.72 -2.91 -21.06
CA HIS A 119 -13.24 -4.29 -21.01
C HIS A 119 -13.41 -4.95 -19.64
N HIS A 120 -13.67 -4.16 -18.60
CA HIS A 120 -13.65 -4.63 -17.21
C HIS A 120 -14.87 -4.14 -16.44
N GLY A 121 -15.35 -4.97 -15.51
CA GLY A 121 -16.43 -4.60 -14.62
C GLY A 121 -16.02 -3.46 -13.69
N ARG A 122 -16.98 -2.59 -13.34
CA ARG A 122 -16.75 -1.49 -12.40
C ARG A 122 -16.10 -1.93 -11.09
N ASP A 123 -16.59 -3.03 -10.51
CA ASP A 123 -16.09 -3.57 -9.25
C ASP A 123 -14.65 -4.09 -9.35
N ASP A 124 -14.28 -4.68 -10.50
CA ASP A 124 -12.92 -5.16 -10.76
C ASP A 124 -11.93 -3.98 -10.82
N VAL A 125 -12.33 -2.88 -11.47
CA VAL A 125 -11.51 -1.67 -11.56
C VAL A 125 -11.38 -1.00 -10.19
N ILE A 126 -12.47 -0.90 -9.41
CA ILE A 126 -12.43 -0.38 -8.04
C ILE A 126 -11.49 -1.22 -7.18
N HIS A 127 -11.62 -2.56 -7.25
CA HIS A 127 -10.74 -3.47 -6.52
C HIS A 127 -9.28 -3.27 -6.91
N ALA A 128 -8.95 -3.26 -8.21
CA ALA A 128 -7.59 -3.04 -8.68
C ALA A 128 -7.00 -1.72 -8.19
N MET A 129 -7.77 -0.62 -8.29
CA MET A 129 -7.33 0.71 -7.87
C MET A 129 -7.19 0.82 -6.34
N SER A 130 -7.96 0.04 -5.56
CA SER A 130 -7.76 -0.06 -4.10
C SER A 130 -6.41 -0.68 -3.71
N LEU A 131 -5.73 -1.37 -4.64
CA LEU A 131 -4.42 -1.99 -4.46
C LEU A 131 -3.26 -1.15 -5.02
N VAL A 132 -3.54 0.10 -5.43
CA VAL A 132 -2.56 0.93 -6.12
C VAL A 132 -1.29 1.11 -5.30
N THR A 133 -0.16 1.09 -6.01
CA THR A 133 1.14 1.49 -5.51
C THR A 133 1.81 2.44 -6.49
N ALA A 134 2.95 3.02 -6.10
CA ALA A 134 3.72 3.90 -6.96
C ALA A 134 5.11 3.33 -7.19
N ALA A 135 5.60 3.44 -8.42
CA ALA A 135 6.99 3.15 -8.76
C ALA A 135 7.47 4.11 -9.83
N SER A 136 8.72 4.57 -9.72
CA SER A 136 9.38 5.39 -10.75
C SER A 136 8.52 6.58 -11.24
N GLY A 137 7.83 7.26 -10.32
CA GLY A 137 7.00 8.42 -10.62
C GLY A 137 5.62 8.15 -11.21
N LYS A 138 5.24 6.88 -11.36
CA LYS A 138 3.95 6.44 -11.91
C LYS A 138 3.19 5.61 -10.89
N PHE A 139 1.88 5.47 -11.11
CA PHE A 139 1.03 4.62 -10.29
C PHE A 139 0.66 3.33 -11.03
N TYR A 140 0.63 2.23 -10.30
CA TYR A 140 0.38 0.89 -10.85
C TYR A 140 -0.70 0.17 -10.06
N ALA A 141 -1.59 -0.48 -10.78
CA ALA A 141 -2.59 -1.40 -10.25
C ALA A 141 -2.63 -2.69 -11.08
N SER A 142 -3.04 -3.80 -10.47
CA SER A 142 -3.21 -5.08 -11.15
C SER A 142 -4.69 -5.41 -11.27
N LEU A 143 -5.13 -5.61 -12.51
CA LEU A 143 -6.51 -5.87 -12.85
C LEU A 143 -6.64 -7.34 -13.21
N LEU A 144 -7.35 -8.08 -12.34
CA LEU A 144 -7.61 -9.52 -12.47
C LEU A 144 -6.36 -10.39 -12.71
N GLY A 145 -5.17 -9.90 -12.34
CA GLY A 145 -3.89 -10.58 -12.58
C GLY A 145 -3.42 -10.66 -14.04
N ALA A 146 -4.25 -10.25 -15.00
CA ALA A 146 -3.98 -10.34 -16.44
C ALA A 146 -3.64 -8.99 -17.09
N THR A 147 -3.88 -7.87 -16.40
CA THR A 147 -3.56 -6.54 -16.90
C THR A 147 -2.90 -5.71 -15.81
N VAL A 148 -1.86 -4.96 -16.18
CA VAL A 148 -1.29 -3.90 -15.35
C VAL A 148 -1.82 -2.56 -15.84
N LEU A 149 -2.51 -1.84 -14.96
CA LEU A 149 -2.93 -0.46 -15.18
C LEU A 149 -1.80 0.47 -14.77
N THR A 150 -1.38 1.33 -15.67
CA THR A 150 -0.43 2.42 -15.37
C THR A 150 -1.19 3.75 -15.40
N LEU A 151 -1.08 4.53 -14.34
CA LEU A 151 -1.63 5.88 -14.23
C LEU A 151 -0.49 6.89 -14.16
N GLU A 152 -0.49 7.82 -15.11
CA GLU A 152 0.50 8.89 -15.25
C GLU A 152 -0.18 10.25 -15.19
N PHE A 153 0.50 11.23 -14.58
CA PHE A 153 0.00 12.61 -14.48
C PHE A 153 0.81 13.52 -15.40
N SER A 154 0.12 14.14 -16.35
CA SER A 154 0.70 15.12 -17.28
C SER A 154 -0.01 16.48 -17.12
N PRO A 155 0.50 17.56 -17.74
CA PRO A 155 -0.24 18.83 -17.79
C PRO A 155 -1.64 18.72 -18.41
N ALA A 156 -1.89 17.72 -19.25
CA ALA A 156 -3.21 17.46 -19.84
C ALA A 156 -4.17 16.72 -18.90
N GLY A 157 -3.68 16.25 -17.74
CA GLY A 157 -4.43 15.48 -16.77
C GLY A 157 -3.92 14.04 -16.59
N PRO A 158 -4.65 13.24 -15.79
CA PRO A 158 -4.36 11.83 -15.58
C PRO A 158 -4.61 11.01 -16.86
N ALA A 159 -3.68 10.11 -17.18
CA ALA A 159 -3.78 9.20 -18.31
C ALA A 159 -3.60 7.75 -17.83
N PHE A 160 -4.51 6.88 -18.26
CA PHE A 160 -4.46 5.45 -17.98
C PHE A 160 -3.97 4.67 -19.19
N THR A 161 -3.04 3.74 -18.97
CA THR A 161 -2.57 2.78 -19.97
C THR A 161 -2.81 1.37 -19.46
N GLU A 162 -3.55 0.57 -20.22
CA GLU A 162 -3.72 -0.86 -19.96
C GLU A 162 -2.60 -1.65 -20.66
N THR A 163 -1.82 -2.40 -19.88
CA THR A 163 -0.81 -3.32 -20.43
C THR A 163 -1.24 -4.75 -20.14
N PRO A 164 -1.65 -5.53 -21.15
CA PRO A 164 -1.91 -6.95 -20.98
C PRO A 164 -0.64 -7.67 -20.55
N ILE A 165 -0.77 -8.55 -19.57
CA ILE A 165 0.28 -9.40 -18.99
C ILE A 165 -0.14 -10.85 -19.22
N ALA A 166 0.84 -11.73 -19.46
CA ALA A 166 0.61 -13.16 -19.58
C ALA A 166 -0.15 -13.67 -18.35
N GLU A 167 -1.25 -14.39 -18.59
CA GLU A 167 -2.00 -15.03 -17.51
C GLU A 167 -1.08 -15.96 -16.74
N GLN A 168 -1.15 -15.84 -15.41
CA GLN A 168 -0.44 -16.76 -14.55
C GLN A 168 -1.21 -18.08 -14.47
N PRO A 169 -0.51 -19.22 -14.50
CA PRO A 169 -1.14 -20.49 -14.14
C PRO A 169 -1.78 -20.32 -12.77
N CYS A 170 -3.09 -20.57 -12.69
CA CYS A 170 -3.75 -20.76 -11.41
C CYS A 170 -2.99 -21.86 -10.65
N HIS A 171 -2.57 -21.56 -9.42
CA HIS A 171 -1.78 -22.52 -8.65
C HIS A 171 -2.53 -23.86 -8.58
N PRO A 172 -1.83 -24.99 -8.76
CA PRO A 172 -2.45 -26.28 -9.04
C PRO A 172 -3.18 -26.90 -7.84
N ILE A 173 -3.34 -26.18 -6.73
CA ILE A 173 -3.93 -26.73 -5.51
C ILE A 173 -5.38 -26.24 -5.38
N PRO A 174 -6.40 -27.08 -5.63
CA PRO A 174 -7.81 -26.70 -5.67
C PRO A 174 -8.39 -26.23 -4.33
N MET A 175 -7.57 -26.19 -3.28
CA MET A 175 -7.96 -26.02 -1.88
C MET A 175 -7.53 -24.66 -1.29
N TYR A 176 -6.98 -23.76 -2.11
CA TYR A 176 -6.46 -22.45 -1.67
C TYR A 176 -7.11 -21.31 -2.45
N ARG A 177 -7.41 -20.20 -1.76
CA ARG A 177 -7.79 -18.92 -2.39
C ARG A 177 -6.65 -17.92 -2.25
N VAL A 178 -6.42 -17.14 -3.31
CA VAL A 178 -5.65 -15.89 -3.20
C VAL A 178 -6.61 -14.87 -2.60
N TRP A 179 -6.36 -14.46 -1.36
CA TRP A 179 -7.14 -13.39 -0.72
C TRP A 179 -6.37 -12.08 -0.57
N SER A 180 -5.04 -12.11 -0.68
CA SER A 180 -4.24 -10.92 -0.41
C SER A 180 -3.16 -10.74 -1.48
N LEU A 181 -3.40 -9.79 -2.38
CA LEU A 181 -2.42 -9.29 -3.34
C LEU A 181 -1.91 -7.92 -2.86
N HIS A 182 -0.60 -7.75 -2.83
CA HIS A 182 0.05 -6.49 -2.47
C HIS A 182 1.01 -6.10 -3.57
N LEU A 183 0.84 -4.89 -4.11
CA LEU A 183 1.80 -4.30 -5.03
C LEU A 183 2.72 -3.36 -4.25
N LEU A 184 4.02 -3.43 -4.54
CA LEU A 184 5.01 -2.56 -3.91
C LEU A 184 6.18 -2.28 -4.83
N GLU A 185 6.79 -1.12 -4.65
CA GLU A 185 8.02 -0.73 -5.31
C GLU A 185 9.23 -1.16 -4.48
N SER A 186 10.29 -1.58 -5.16
CA SER A 186 11.59 -1.82 -4.56
C SER A 186 12.70 -1.58 -5.56
N ARG A 187 13.55 -0.56 -5.33
CA ARG A 187 14.70 -0.19 -6.18
C ARG A 187 14.33 0.15 -7.63
N GLY A 188 13.20 0.84 -7.82
CA GLY A 188 12.66 1.24 -9.11
C GLY A 188 11.88 0.14 -9.83
N GLU A 189 11.85 -1.07 -9.29
CA GLU A 189 11.13 -2.22 -9.85
C GLU A 189 9.81 -2.46 -9.13
N LEU A 190 8.82 -2.98 -9.85
CA LEU A 190 7.50 -3.30 -9.30
C LEU A 190 7.43 -4.78 -8.91
N PHE A 191 7.02 -5.04 -7.67
CA PHE A 191 6.81 -6.38 -7.13
C PHE A 191 5.35 -6.61 -6.76
N SER A 192 4.96 -7.89 -6.77
CA SER A 192 3.72 -8.38 -6.18
C SER A 192 4.03 -9.42 -5.10
N VAL A 193 3.29 -9.36 -4.00
CA VAL A 193 3.32 -10.35 -2.92
C VAL A 193 1.92 -10.94 -2.78
N SER A 194 1.81 -12.24 -3.07
CA SER A 194 0.56 -13.00 -2.98
C SER A 194 0.58 -13.89 -1.74
N LEU A 195 -0.39 -13.71 -0.85
CA LEU A 195 -0.61 -14.58 0.31
C LEU A 195 -1.75 -15.56 -0.01
N TYR A 196 -1.46 -16.85 0.04
CA TYR A 196 -2.42 -17.93 -0.22
C TYR A 196 -2.98 -18.47 1.09
N HIS A 197 -4.30 -18.60 1.15
CA HIS A 197 -5.03 -19.01 2.35
C HIS A 197 -5.79 -20.33 2.10
N PRO A 198 -5.79 -21.29 3.05
CA PRO A 198 -6.58 -22.52 2.93
C PRO A 198 -8.09 -22.22 2.89
N LEU A 199 -8.83 -22.84 1.97
CA LEU A 199 -10.27 -22.67 1.79
C LEU A 199 -11.12 -23.10 3.00
N MET A 200 -10.64 -24.10 3.74
CA MET A 200 -11.41 -24.82 4.76
C MET A 200 -11.19 -24.28 6.18
N GLU A 201 -10.30 -23.31 6.37
CA GLU A 201 -9.99 -22.78 7.70
C GLU A 201 -10.68 -21.42 7.91
N ARG A 202 -11.32 -21.24 9.07
CA ARG A 202 -11.93 -19.95 9.50
C ARG A 202 -10.89 -18.90 9.94
N CYS A 203 -9.61 -19.14 9.71
CA CYS A 203 -8.53 -18.27 10.15
C CYS A 203 -7.73 -17.77 8.95
N ASP A 204 -7.22 -16.53 9.05
CA ASP A 204 -6.41 -15.89 8.01
C ASP A 204 -4.98 -16.48 7.95
N LYS A 205 -4.82 -17.78 8.17
CA LYS A 205 -3.53 -18.47 8.02
C LYS A 205 -3.05 -18.35 6.59
N VAL A 206 -1.77 -18.01 6.48
CA VAL A 206 -1.06 -17.96 5.21
C VAL A 206 -0.33 -19.29 5.06
N ALA A 207 -0.70 -20.04 4.03
CA ALA A 207 -0.10 -21.33 3.72
C ALA A 207 1.10 -21.20 2.78
N GLN A 208 1.05 -20.23 1.87
CA GLN A 208 2.11 -19.97 0.93
C GLN A 208 2.22 -18.47 0.67
N ILE A 209 3.45 -18.00 0.50
CA ILE A 209 3.77 -16.64 0.09
C ILE A 209 4.56 -16.74 -1.19
N VAL A 210 4.09 -16.07 -2.23
CA VAL A 210 4.80 -15.98 -3.51
C VAL A 210 5.10 -14.53 -3.80
N VAL A 211 6.37 -14.27 -4.10
CA VAL A 211 6.87 -12.94 -4.45
C VAL A 211 7.24 -12.95 -5.93
N ARG A 212 6.78 -11.94 -6.67
CA ARG A 212 7.04 -11.84 -8.11
C ARG A 212 7.44 -10.44 -8.50
N ARG A 213 8.31 -10.33 -9.48
CA ARG A 213 8.72 -9.08 -10.12
C ARG A 213 8.00 -8.92 -11.45
N LEU A 214 7.56 -7.71 -11.78
CA LEU A 214 7.02 -7.42 -13.09
C LEU A 214 8.16 -7.27 -14.11
N ASP A 215 8.19 -8.14 -15.11
CA ASP A 215 9.00 -7.97 -16.31
C ASP A 215 8.12 -7.34 -17.41
N LEU A 216 8.21 -6.01 -17.54
CA LEU A 216 7.42 -5.25 -18.52
C LEU A 216 7.77 -5.62 -19.98
N PRO A 217 9.05 -5.76 -20.39
CA PRO A 217 9.40 -6.25 -21.72
C PRO A 217 8.81 -7.62 -22.05
N ALA A 218 8.88 -8.57 -21.11
CA ALA A 218 8.28 -9.89 -21.28
C ALA A 218 6.75 -9.92 -21.04
N ARG A 219 6.19 -8.80 -20.54
CA ARG A 219 4.80 -8.66 -20.10
C ARG A 219 4.37 -9.82 -19.22
N ALA A 220 5.18 -10.12 -18.20
CA ALA A 220 4.96 -11.26 -17.32
C ALA A 220 5.36 -10.93 -15.89
N TRP A 221 4.63 -11.53 -14.94
CA TRP A 221 5.04 -11.57 -13.55
C TRP A 221 5.92 -12.78 -13.31
N VAL A 222 7.19 -12.55 -12.98
CA VAL A 222 8.21 -13.58 -12.81
C VAL A 222 8.45 -13.82 -11.32
N GLU A 223 8.32 -15.07 -10.87
CA GLU A 223 8.63 -15.46 -9.49
C GLU A 223 10.11 -15.24 -9.18
N VAL A 224 10.38 -14.76 -7.95
CA VAL A 224 11.74 -14.50 -7.49
C VAL A 224 12.04 -15.33 -6.24
N ASP A 225 13.20 -15.98 -6.24
CA ASP A 225 13.64 -16.80 -5.11
C ASP A 225 14.18 -15.96 -3.95
N ALA A 226 14.64 -14.74 -4.24
CA ALA A 226 15.21 -13.84 -3.25
C ALA A 226 15.01 -12.36 -3.60
N ILE A 227 14.91 -11.54 -2.57
CA ILE A 227 14.82 -10.08 -2.63
C ILE A 227 16.07 -9.39 -2.03
N GLY A 228 17.11 -10.16 -1.72
CA GLY A 228 18.41 -9.67 -1.25
C GLY A 228 18.35 -9.02 0.13
N ASP A 229 18.99 -7.86 0.29
CA ASP A 229 19.02 -7.07 1.53
C ASP A 229 17.70 -6.33 1.83
N ARG A 230 16.64 -6.60 1.08
CA ARG A 230 15.34 -5.95 1.25
C ARG A 230 14.47 -6.69 2.25
N ALA A 231 13.66 -5.93 2.97
CA ALA A 231 12.52 -6.44 3.73
C ALA A 231 11.25 -5.86 3.10
N PHE A 232 10.31 -6.73 2.74
CA PHE A 232 8.99 -6.32 2.26
C PHE A 232 8.03 -6.27 3.42
N LEU A 233 7.29 -5.18 3.55
CA LEU A 233 6.26 -4.98 4.56
C LEU A 233 4.90 -4.96 3.88
N VAL A 234 3.99 -5.83 4.31
CA VAL A 234 2.62 -5.89 3.81
C VAL A 234 1.62 -5.97 4.97
N ASP A 235 0.41 -5.44 4.78
CA ASP A 235 -0.63 -5.52 5.80
C ASP A 235 -1.99 -5.94 5.23
N ALA A 236 -2.94 -6.21 6.13
CA ALA A 236 -4.28 -6.62 5.76
C ALA A 236 -5.11 -5.56 5.01
N ALA A 237 -4.66 -4.31 4.94
CA ALA A 237 -5.28 -3.22 4.20
C ALA A 237 -4.61 -3.00 2.83
N HIS A 238 -3.92 -4.04 2.32
CA HIS A 238 -3.21 -4.05 1.06
C HIS A 238 -2.02 -3.08 0.99
N PHE A 239 -1.51 -2.58 2.12
CA PHE A 239 -0.27 -1.83 2.15
C PHE A 239 0.87 -2.72 1.64
N GLY A 240 1.79 -2.12 0.89
CA GLY A 240 2.96 -2.80 0.38
C GLY A 240 4.11 -1.82 0.26
N ALA A 241 5.22 -2.10 0.93
CA ALA A 241 6.41 -1.27 0.85
C ALA A 241 7.69 -2.10 1.02
N SER A 242 8.81 -1.52 0.60
CA SER A 242 10.13 -2.14 0.64
C SER A 242 11.11 -1.24 1.37
N LEU A 243 11.99 -1.82 2.17
CA LEU A 243 13.06 -1.10 2.86
C LEU A 243 14.37 -1.86 2.86
N GLY A 244 15.48 -1.13 3.01
CA GLY A 244 16.79 -1.72 3.28
C GLY A 244 16.78 -2.34 4.67
N ALA A 245 16.92 -3.66 4.74
CA ALA A 245 16.75 -4.39 5.98
C ALA A 245 17.82 -4.05 7.01
N GLU A 246 19.09 -4.00 6.59
CA GLU A 246 20.23 -3.71 7.47
C GLU A 246 20.09 -2.34 8.15
N GLY A 247 19.85 -1.28 7.37
CA GLY A 247 19.68 0.07 7.90
C GLY A 247 18.48 0.23 8.83
N ALA A 248 17.45 -0.60 8.66
CA ALA A 248 16.27 -0.62 9.52
C ALA A 248 16.40 -1.55 10.73
N GLY A 249 17.49 -2.32 10.84
CA GLY A 249 17.65 -3.37 11.85
C GLY A 249 16.67 -4.53 11.68
N LEU A 250 16.29 -4.83 10.44
CA LEU A 250 15.47 -5.98 10.06
C LEU A 250 16.32 -7.07 9.41
N LYS A 251 15.80 -8.30 9.40
CA LYS A 251 16.35 -9.38 8.58
C LYS A 251 15.98 -9.16 7.11
N GLY A 252 16.98 -9.18 6.23
CA GLY A 252 16.79 -9.15 4.77
C GLY A 252 16.22 -10.46 4.22
N ASN A 253 15.86 -10.45 2.95
CA ASN A 253 15.24 -11.56 2.25
C ASN A 253 13.97 -12.10 2.95
N CYS A 254 13.18 -11.19 3.52
CA CYS A 254 12.02 -11.54 4.33
C CYS A 254 10.79 -10.71 3.95
N VAL A 255 9.62 -11.35 4.04
CA VAL A 255 8.31 -10.71 3.96
C VAL A 255 7.73 -10.62 5.37
N TYR A 256 7.56 -9.39 5.85
CA TYR A 256 6.93 -9.06 7.12
C TYR A 256 5.47 -8.74 6.84
N TYR A 257 4.56 -9.46 7.49
CA TYR A 257 3.13 -9.25 7.27
C TYR A 257 2.32 -9.20 8.56
N LEU A 258 1.22 -8.45 8.50
CA LEU A 258 0.21 -8.37 9.55
C LEU A 258 -1.06 -9.06 9.08
N ARG A 259 -1.70 -9.80 9.98
CA ARG A 259 -2.99 -10.44 9.73
C ARG A 259 -4.13 -9.57 10.24
N ARG A 260 -5.30 -9.71 9.63
CA ARG A 260 -6.48 -8.96 10.03
C ARG A 260 -6.97 -9.44 11.40
N GLY A 261 -7.29 -8.48 12.28
CA GLY A 261 -7.86 -8.80 13.60
C GLY A 261 -6.90 -9.49 14.57
N GLU A 262 -5.59 -9.37 14.32
CA GLU A 262 -4.56 -9.92 15.20
C GLU A 262 -3.42 -8.92 15.42
N LYS A 263 -2.82 -8.94 16.61
CA LYS A 263 -1.62 -8.15 16.91
C LYS A 263 -0.30 -8.75 16.41
N GLY A 264 -0.29 -10.03 16.04
CA GLY A 264 0.94 -10.76 15.68
C GLY A 264 1.65 -10.19 14.45
N LEU A 265 2.97 -10.05 14.53
CA LEU A 265 3.83 -9.78 13.38
C LEU A 265 4.37 -11.10 12.84
N TYR A 266 4.17 -11.37 11.57
CA TYR A 266 4.65 -12.58 10.92
C TYR A 266 5.82 -12.26 10.03
N VAL A 267 6.85 -13.09 10.08
CA VAL A 267 8.08 -12.91 9.30
C VAL A 267 8.32 -14.19 8.51
N TYR A 268 8.12 -14.09 7.20
CA TYR A 268 8.41 -15.14 6.25
C TYR A 268 9.83 -14.98 5.72
N ASP A 269 10.64 -15.98 5.99
CA ASP A 269 12.00 -16.12 5.50
C ASP A 269 11.97 -16.78 4.12
N MET A 270 12.30 -16.03 3.06
CA MET A 270 12.24 -16.54 1.69
C MET A 270 13.30 -17.60 1.40
N GLU A 271 14.47 -17.53 2.07
CA GLU A 271 15.55 -18.50 1.89
C GLU A 271 15.15 -19.86 2.47
N ARG A 272 14.51 -19.85 3.65
CA ARG A 272 14.12 -21.08 4.35
C ARG A 272 12.72 -21.57 3.98
N GLY A 273 11.88 -20.71 3.41
CA GLY A 273 10.46 -20.99 3.16
C GLY A 273 9.65 -21.17 4.45
N THR A 274 10.01 -20.46 5.53
CA THR A 274 9.38 -20.64 6.86
C THR A 274 8.83 -19.32 7.41
N THR A 275 7.74 -19.39 8.17
CA THR A 275 7.16 -18.23 8.87
C THR A 275 7.41 -18.34 10.37
N ALA A 276 7.91 -17.26 10.98
CA ALA A 276 7.91 -17.08 12.43
C ALA A 276 6.87 -16.03 12.83
N MET A 277 6.15 -16.26 13.94
CA MET A 277 5.25 -15.27 14.54
C MET A 277 5.95 -14.61 15.73
N HIS A 278 5.86 -13.28 15.79
CA HIS A 278 6.31 -12.46 16.90
C HIS A 278 5.11 -11.79 17.55
N ASP A 279 4.87 -12.12 18.81
CA ASP A 279 3.87 -11.44 19.65
C ASP A 279 4.46 -10.12 20.16
N PRO A 280 3.86 -8.96 19.82
CA PRO A 280 4.30 -7.66 20.32
C PRO A 280 4.18 -7.46 21.84
N GLY A 281 3.48 -8.35 22.54
CA GLY A 281 3.37 -8.40 24.00
C GLY A 281 1.93 -8.34 24.52
N PRO A 282 1.74 -8.60 25.83
CA PRO A 282 0.42 -8.65 26.46
C PRO A 282 -0.24 -7.27 26.60
N ASP A 283 0.54 -6.19 26.54
CA ASP A 283 0.04 -4.82 26.71
C ASP A 283 -0.80 -4.31 25.52
N LEU A 284 -0.78 -5.06 24.41
CA LEU A 284 -1.51 -4.74 23.19
C LEU A 284 -2.78 -5.60 23.09
N PRO A 285 -3.95 -5.02 22.75
CA PRO A 285 -5.17 -5.78 22.52
C PRO A 285 -4.97 -6.82 21.42
N ASP A 286 -5.49 -8.03 21.63
CA ASP A 286 -5.33 -9.14 20.68
C ASP A 286 -6.04 -8.88 19.34
N ASP A 287 -7.12 -8.09 19.37
CA ASP A 287 -7.97 -7.71 18.23
C ASP A 287 -7.62 -6.34 17.64
N ALA A 288 -6.48 -5.74 18.04
CA ALA A 288 -6.08 -4.43 17.57
C ALA A 288 -5.85 -4.42 16.05
N THR A 289 -6.41 -3.42 15.37
CA THR A 289 -6.07 -3.14 13.97
C THR A 289 -4.68 -2.52 13.92
N SER A 290 -3.72 -3.29 13.40
CA SER A 290 -2.33 -2.89 13.30
C SER A 290 -2.05 -2.27 11.93
N VAL A 291 -1.26 -1.20 11.92
CA VAL A 291 -0.86 -0.47 10.71
C VAL A 291 0.66 -0.34 10.72
N ILE A 292 1.28 -0.49 9.55
CA ILE A 292 2.73 -0.39 9.41
C ILE A 292 3.16 1.06 9.19
N LEU A 293 4.17 1.49 9.94
CA LEU A 293 4.88 2.75 9.70
C LEU A 293 6.35 2.46 9.44
N MET A 294 6.89 3.08 8.41
CA MET A 294 8.29 2.95 8.04
C MET A 294 8.94 4.33 7.89
N PRO A 295 10.26 4.45 8.12
CA PRO A 295 11.00 5.66 7.79
C PRO A 295 10.83 6.00 6.30
N ALA A 296 10.86 7.30 5.97
CA ALA A 296 10.97 7.74 4.59
C ALA A 296 12.31 7.29 4.00
N SER A 297 12.28 6.91 2.72
CA SER A 297 13.39 6.33 1.95
C SER A 297 14.35 7.38 1.41
#